data_AF-A0A235I6N5-F1
#
_entry.id   AF-A0A235I6N5-F1
#
_cell.length_a   1.000
_cell.length_b   1.000
_cell.length_c   1.000
_cell.angle_alpha   90.00
_cell.angle_beta   90.00
_cell.angle_gamma   90.00
#
_symmetry.space_group_name_H-M   'P 1'
#
loop_
_entity.id
_entity.type
_entity.pdbx_description
1 polymer ?
#
loop_
_entity_poly.entity_id
_entity_poly.type
_entity_poly.pdbx_seq_one_letter_code
_entity_poly.pdbx_strand_id
1 'polypeptide(L)'
;MKSNYVAKQLSTVKRWMATTLFCMLAIAFVWQGAFFSNTSAMADPAATLIASSDAGDRAQDKASRDAGRTKNFIDDTADKVKDAAKSNASKVDQSTDNGSFVERKAKKDAATIQKRANEDASRTKEAVDNTKNVVERTVDSIKDAFGK
;
A
#
# COMPACT_ATOMS: atom_id res chain seq x y z
N MET A 1 11.05 19.42 -43.34
CA MET A 1 10.69 18.11 -42.74
C MET A 1 10.79 18.20 -41.22
N LYS A 2 9.69 18.49 -40.50
CA LYS A 2 9.72 18.70 -39.02
C LYS A 2 8.48 18.19 -38.25
N SER A 3 7.67 17.32 -38.86
CA SER A 3 6.48 16.70 -38.21
C SER A 3 6.78 15.32 -37.57
N ASN A 4 7.89 14.68 -37.95
CA ASN A 4 8.17 13.29 -37.60
C ASN A 4 8.70 13.05 -36.17
N TYR A 5 9.10 14.10 -35.43
CA TYR A 5 9.65 13.93 -34.08
C TYR A 5 8.54 13.87 -33.02
N VAL A 6 7.55 14.75 -33.12
CA VAL A 6 6.41 14.84 -32.20
C VAL A 6 5.53 13.59 -32.31
N ALA A 7 5.27 13.11 -33.52
CA ALA A 7 4.53 11.87 -33.74
C ALA A 7 5.25 10.63 -33.16
N LYS A 8 6.59 10.61 -33.20
CA LYS A 8 7.40 9.51 -32.66
C LYS A 8 7.44 9.51 -31.14
N GLN A 9 7.47 10.69 -30.51
CA GLN A 9 7.36 10.81 -29.06
C GLN A 9 5.95 10.45 -28.56
N LEU A 10 4.89 10.90 -29.23
CA LEU A 10 3.51 10.50 -28.92
C LEU A 10 3.30 8.98 -29.01
N SER A 11 3.86 8.34 -30.04
CA SER A 11 3.82 6.88 -30.18
C SER A 11 4.58 6.16 -29.06
N THR A 12 5.74 6.70 -28.66
CA THR A 12 6.55 6.15 -27.57
C THR A 12 5.85 6.28 -26.21
N VAL A 13 5.22 7.43 -25.94
CA VAL A 13 4.43 7.68 -24.73
C VAL A 13 3.17 6.82 -24.69
N LYS A 14 2.48 6.65 -25.82
CA LYS A 14 1.31 5.78 -25.93
C LYS A 14 1.67 4.31 -25.64
N ARG A 15 2.80 3.85 -26.18
CA ARG A 15 3.30 2.49 -25.92
C ARG A 15 3.65 2.29 -24.45
N TRP A 16 4.29 3.27 -23.82
CA TRP A 16 4.66 3.18 -22.41
C TRP A 16 3.43 3.23 -21.49
N MET A 17 2.45 4.10 -21.77
CA MET A 17 1.18 4.11 -21.03
C MET A 17 0.41 2.79 -21.19
N ALA A 18 0.37 2.21 -22.39
CA ALA A 18 -0.28 0.92 -22.60
C ALA A 18 0.41 -0.20 -21.82
N THR A 19 1.74 -0.23 -21.77
CA THR A 19 2.50 -1.21 -20.98
C THR A 19 2.27 -1.01 -19.48
N THR A 20 2.28 0.22 -18.97
CA THR A 20 2.04 0.49 -17.55
C THR A 20 0.61 0.15 -17.15
N LEU A 21 -0.39 0.51 -17.96
CA LEU A 21 -1.79 0.11 -17.75
C LEU A 21 -1.95 -1.41 -17.79
N PHE A 22 -1.29 -2.09 -18.74
CA PHE A 22 -1.32 -3.55 -18.83
C PHE A 22 -0.66 -4.21 -17.61
N CYS A 23 0.46 -3.68 -17.11
CA CYS A 23 1.10 -4.18 -15.90
C CYS A 23 0.25 -3.93 -14.65
N MET A 24 -0.37 -2.75 -14.53
CA MET A 24 -1.30 -2.44 -13.43
C MET A 24 -2.54 -3.35 -13.48
N LEU A 25 -3.09 -3.60 -14.68
CA LEU A 25 -4.18 -4.55 -14.89
C LEU A 25 -3.75 -5.98 -14.63
N ALA A 26 -2.54 -6.39 -15.01
CA ALA A 26 -2.03 -7.73 -14.73
C ALA A 26 -1.80 -7.94 -13.24
N ILE A 27 -1.33 -6.94 -12.50
CA ILE A 27 -1.20 -7.01 -11.03
C ILE A 27 -2.58 -7.08 -10.38
N ALA A 28 -3.55 -6.28 -10.87
CA ALA A 28 -4.94 -6.36 -10.42
C ALA A 28 -5.61 -7.70 -10.78
N PHE A 29 -5.35 -8.25 -11.96
CA PHE A 29 -5.89 -9.54 -12.42
C PHE A 29 -5.16 -10.75 -11.84
N VAL A 30 -3.90 -10.65 -11.42
CA VAL A 30 -3.23 -11.70 -10.63
C VAL A 30 -3.82 -11.75 -9.23
N TRP A 31 -4.19 -10.58 -8.68
CA TRP A 31 -4.93 -10.51 -7.42
C TRP A 31 -6.38 -11.02 -7.55
N GLN A 32 -7.06 -10.81 -8.69
CA GLN A 32 -8.37 -11.40 -8.99
C GLN A 32 -8.30 -12.87 -9.44
N GLY A 33 -7.24 -13.28 -10.12
CA GLY A 33 -7.11 -14.57 -10.82
C GLY A 33 -6.70 -15.72 -9.91
N ALA A 34 -6.16 -15.43 -8.73
CA ALA A 34 -5.99 -16.42 -7.67
C ALA A 34 -7.31 -16.83 -6.99
N PHE A 35 -8.45 -16.20 -7.34
CA PHE A 35 -9.77 -16.49 -6.74
C PHE A 35 -10.75 -17.22 -7.68
N PHE A 36 -10.50 -17.34 -8.99
CA PHE A 36 -11.47 -17.90 -9.96
C PHE A 36 -11.24 -19.36 -10.38
N SER A 37 -10.28 -20.08 -9.79
CA SER A 37 -9.93 -21.45 -10.21
C SER A 37 -10.78 -22.58 -9.58
N ASN A 38 -11.88 -22.28 -8.88
CA ASN A 38 -12.85 -23.30 -8.41
C ASN A 38 -14.29 -22.99 -8.82
N THR A 39 -14.50 -22.61 -10.08
CA THR A 39 -15.84 -22.62 -10.71
C THR A 39 -16.14 -24.02 -11.23
N SER A 40 -16.47 -24.96 -10.34
CA SER A 40 -17.16 -26.20 -10.72
C SER A 40 -17.83 -26.82 -9.50
N ALA A 41 -19.16 -26.83 -9.55
CA ALA A 41 -20.11 -27.54 -8.69
C ALA A 41 -20.52 -26.89 -7.35
N MET A 42 -21.40 -25.90 -7.38
CA MET A 42 -22.47 -25.81 -6.35
C MET A 42 -23.77 -25.30 -6.98
N ALA A 43 -24.63 -26.22 -7.41
CA ALA A 43 -26.04 -25.97 -7.65
C ALA A 43 -26.80 -26.42 -6.39
N ASP A 44 -26.68 -25.64 -5.31
CA ASP A 44 -27.61 -25.69 -4.18
C ASP A 44 -27.65 -24.29 -3.55
N PRO A 45 -28.77 -23.55 -3.70
CA PRO A 45 -28.91 -22.21 -3.15
C PRO A 45 -28.70 -22.17 -1.63
N ALA A 46 -29.06 -23.23 -0.89
CA ALA A 46 -28.95 -23.24 0.57
C ALA A 46 -27.50 -23.43 1.06
N ALA A 47 -26.74 -24.33 0.42
CA ALA A 47 -25.32 -24.55 0.74
C ALA A 47 -24.44 -23.35 0.33
N THR A 48 -24.81 -22.66 -0.75
CA THR A 48 -24.10 -21.47 -1.25
C THR A 48 -24.24 -20.27 -0.32
N LEU A 49 -25.39 -20.11 0.34
CA LEU A 49 -25.67 -19.03 1.30
C LEU A 49 -24.95 -19.20 2.65
N ILE A 50 -24.81 -20.44 3.12
CA ILE A 50 -24.06 -20.72 4.36
C ILE A 50 -22.55 -20.56 4.10
N ALA A 51 -22.06 -21.05 2.94
CA ALA A 51 -20.68 -20.89 2.52
C ALA A 51 -20.28 -19.43 2.24
N SER A 52 -21.20 -18.58 1.76
CA SER A 52 -20.92 -17.16 1.53
C SER A 52 -20.78 -16.38 2.85
N SER A 53 -21.55 -16.72 3.89
CA SER A 53 -21.41 -16.08 5.21
C SER A 53 -20.07 -16.43 5.89
N ASP A 54 -19.68 -17.71 5.89
CA ASP A 54 -18.41 -18.20 6.46
C ASP A 54 -17.21 -17.72 5.63
N ALA A 55 -17.36 -17.57 4.31
CA ALA A 55 -16.36 -16.95 3.45
C ALA A 55 -16.23 -15.43 3.68
N GLY A 56 -17.34 -14.73 3.93
CA GLY A 56 -17.36 -13.31 4.25
C GLY A 56 -16.64 -13.01 5.57
N ASP A 57 -16.99 -13.74 6.63
CA ASP A 57 -16.37 -13.59 7.95
C ASP A 57 -14.85 -13.88 7.88
N ARG A 58 -14.43 -14.90 7.11
CA ARG A 58 -12.99 -15.16 6.84
C ARG A 58 -12.30 -14.06 6.04
N ALA A 59 -12.99 -13.44 5.08
CA ALA A 59 -12.44 -12.35 4.28
C ALA A 59 -12.22 -11.09 5.14
N GLN A 60 -13.17 -10.75 6.02
CA GLN A 60 -13.05 -9.64 6.96
C GLN A 60 -11.94 -9.88 7.98
N ASP A 61 -11.86 -11.09 8.55
CA ASP A 61 -10.80 -11.47 9.49
C ASP A 61 -9.41 -11.41 8.83
N LYS A 62 -9.29 -11.88 7.58
CA LYS A 62 -8.03 -11.74 6.82
C LYS A 62 -7.69 -10.28 6.54
N ALA A 63 -8.65 -9.47 6.10
CA ALA A 63 -8.44 -8.04 5.85
C ALA A 63 -7.99 -7.30 7.12
N SER A 64 -8.59 -7.61 8.27
CA SER A 64 -8.18 -7.08 9.57
C SER A 64 -6.77 -7.51 9.96
N ARG A 65 -6.42 -8.80 9.80
CA ARG A 65 -5.06 -9.31 10.08
C ARG A 65 -4.00 -8.70 9.18
N ASP A 66 -4.27 -8.62 7.87
CA ASP A 66 -3.34 -8.06 6.89
C ASP A 66 -3.18 -6.54 7.07
N ALA A 67 -4.26 -5.83 7.41
CA ALA A 67 -4.20 -4.41 7.79
C ALA A 67 -3.33 -4.21 9.05
N GLY A 68 -3.54 -5.02 10.10
CA GLY A 68 -2.72 -4.97 11.31
C GLY A 68 -1.23 -5.23 11.04
N ARG A 69 -0.91 -6.25 10.25
CA ARG A 69 0.48 -6.55 9.85
C ARG A 69 1.10 -5.40 9.06
N THR A 70 0.35 -4.82 8.13
CA THR A 70 0.82 -3.67 7.34
C THR A 70 1.09 -2.46 8.22
N LYS A 71 0.24 -2.18 9.21
CA LYS A 71 0.43 -1.08 10.17
C LYS A 71 1.69 -1.27 11.00
N ASN A 72 1.98 -2.49 11.46
CA ASN A 72 3.22 -2.81 12.17
C ASN A 72 4.45 -2.62 11.27
N PHE A 73 4.38 -3.05 10.01
CA PHE A 73 5.46 -2.83 9.05
C PHE A 73 5.73 -1.34 8.79
N ILE A 74 4.66 -0.52 8.75
CA ILE A 74 4.77 0.94 8.62
C ILE A 74 5.49 1.54 9.84
N ASP A 75 5.15 1.09 11.05
CA ASP A 75 5.84 1.52 12.28
C ASP A 75 7.32 1.14 12.27
N ASP A 76 7.64 -0.12 11.98
CA ASP A 76 9.02 -0.60 11.88
C ASP A 76 9.84 0.22 10.87
N THR A 77 9.20 0.58 9.74
CA THR A 77 9.84 1.40 8.71
C THR A 77 10.06 2.82 9.20
N ALA A 78 9.09 3.42 9.87
CA ALA A 78 9.20 4.76 10.43
C ALA A 78 10.33 4.83 11.47
N ASP A 79 10.42 3.83 12.35
CA ASP A 79 11.48 3.73 13.36
C ASP A 79 12.86 3.54 12.72
N LYS A 80 13.00 2.69 11.70
CA LYS A 80 14.25 2.57 10.93
C LYS A 80 14.68 3.89 10.29
N VAL A 81 13.74 4.66 9.75
CA VAL A 81 14.03 5.98 9.17
C VAL A 81 14.49 6.97 10.25
N LYS A 82 13.83 6.97 11.41
CA LYS A 82 14.22 7.80 12.57
C LYS A 82 15.62 7.45 13.06
N ASP A 83 15.92 6.16 13.19
CA ASP A 83 17.22 5.67 13.63
C ASP A 83 18.32 5.99 12.63
N ALA A 84 18.06 5.82 11.34
CA ALA A 84 19.00 6.20 10.29
C ALA A 84 19.29 7.71 10.32
N ALA A 85 18.27 8.55 10.49
CA ALA A 85 18.42 9.99 10.60
C ALA A 85 19.26 10.38 11.83
N LYS A 86 18.98 9.78 12.98
CA LYS A 86 19.74 9.99 14.23
C LYS A 86 21.20 9.55 14.08
N SER A 87 21.42 8.35 13.54
CA SER A 87 22.75 7.79 13.30
C SER A 87 23.59 8.66 12.37
N ASN A 88 22.99 9.15 11.27
CA ASN A 88 23.67 10.05 10.33
C ASN A 88 24.03 11.39 10.99
N ALA A 89 23.14 11.99 11.79
CA ALA A 89 23.45 13.20 12.54
C ALA A 89 24.58 12.98 13.54
N SER A 90 24.58 11.84 14.27
CA SER A 90 25.65 11.49 15.20
C SER A 90 26.99 11.26 14.50
N LYS A 91 27.01 10.65 13.31
CA LYS A 91 28.24 10.49 12.53
C LYS A 91 28.83 11.83 12.09
N VAL A 92 27.97 12.76 11.66
CA VAL A 92 28.40 14.13 11.32
C VAL A 92 28.96 14.84 12.54
N ASP A 93 28.28 14.74 13.69
CA ASP A 93 28.70 15.30 14.96
C ASP A 93 30.09 14.80 15.40
N GLN A 94 30.37 13.50 15.22
CA GLN A 94 31.69 12.93 15.49
C GLN A 94 32.77 13.30 14.48
N SER A 95 32.38 13.65 13.25
CA SER A 95 33.30 13.91 12.14
C SER A 95 33.57 15.40 11.92
N THR A 96 33.02 16.29 12.76
CA THR A 96 33.17 17.73 12.61
C THR A 96 33.41 18.39 13.95
N ASP A 97 34.09 19.55 13.94
CA ASP A 97 34.28 20.35 15.13
C ASP A 97 32.94 20.75 15.76
N ASN A 98 32.87 20.63 17.09
CA ASN A 98 31.70 20.98 17.90
C ASN A 98 31.23 22.41 17.59
N GLY A 99 29.96 22.55 17.24
CA GLY A 99 29.32 23.81 16.91
C GLY A 99 29.51 24.25 15.45
N SER A 100 29.91 23.35 14.54
CA SER A 100 29.99 23.69 13.11
C SER A 100 28.60 23.91 12.48
N PHE A 101 28.57 24.61 11.35
CA PHE A 101 27.35 24.77 10.56
C PHE A 101 26.79 23.42 10.06
N VAL A 102 27.68 22.49 9.71
CA VAL A 102 27.32 21.17 9.17
C VAL A 102 26.66 20.31 10.24
N GLU A 103 27.20 20.28 11.45
CA GLU A 103 26.62 19.57 12.60
C GLU A 103 25.22 20.10 12.94
N ARG A 104 25.06 21.42 13.06
CA ARG A 104 23.74 22.04 13.33
C ARG A 104 22.72 21.67 12.26
N LYS A 105 23.14 21.68 10.99
CA LYS A 105 22.28 21.30 9.87
C LYS A 105 21.89 19.82 9.96
N ALA A 106 22.83 18.93 10.21
CA ALA A 106 22.54 17.50 10.34
C ALA A 106 21.57 17.20 11.49
N LYS A 107 21.71 17.88 12.65
CA LYS A 107 20.76 17.77 13.77
C LYS A 107 19.36 18.26 13.38
N LYS A 108 19.26 19.41 12.70
CA LYS A 108 17.99 19.97 12.22
C LYS A 108 17.31 19.07 11.18
N ASP A 109 18.08 18.54 10.24
CA ASP A 109 17.58 17.63 9.21
C ASP A 109 17.09 16.33 9.85
N ALA A 110 17.85 15.76 10.79
CA ALA A 110 17.42 14.57 11.52
C ALA A 110 16.12 14.79 12.31
N ALA A 111 15.95 15.93 12.98
CA ALA A 111 14.71 16.26 13.67
C ALA A 111 13.52 16.38 12.70
N THR A 112 13.76 17.00 11.53
CA THR A 112 12.73 17.14 10.48
C THR A 112 12.33 15.79 9.90
N ILE A 113 13.29 14.92 9.63
CA ILE A 113 13.04 13.56 9.13
C ILE A 113 12.26 12.74 10.15
N GLN A 114 12.64 12.79 11.44
CA GLN A 114 11.91 12.08 12.49
C GLN A 114 10.46 12.54 12.60
N LYS A 115 10.21 13.86 12.50
CA LYS A 115 8.85 14.41 12.49
C LYS A 115 8.04 13.88 11.30
N ARG A 116 8.60 13.96 10.09
CA ARG A 116 7.95 13.49 8.86
C ARG A 116 7.72 11.99 8.86
N ALA A 117 8.63 11.19 9.40
CA ALA A 117 8.45 9.75 9.52
C ALA A 117 7.20 9.40 10.34
N ASN A 118 6.95 10.11 11.44
CA ASN A 118 5.72 9.91 12.23
C ASN A 118 4.46 10.39 11.48
N GLU A 119 4.52 11.55 10.83
CA GLU A 119 3.40 12.10 10.05
C GLU A 119 3.02 11.17 8.89
N ASP A 120 4.02 10.72 8.12
CA ASP A 120 3.81 9.85 6.97
C ASP A 120 3.37 8.45 7.42
N ALA A 121 3.90 7.91 8.51
CA ALA A 121 3.42 6.66 9.10
C ALA A 121 1.95 6.76 9.48
N SER A 122 1.56 7.84 10.18
CA SER A 122 0.16 8.06 10.57
C SER A 122 -0.77 8.14 9.35
N ARG A 123 -0.40 8.92 8.33
CA ARG A 123 -1.18 9.07 7.10
C ARG A 123 -1.31 7.75 6.33
N THR A 124 -0.23 6.96 6.31
CA THR A 124 -0.23 5.66 5.61
C THR A 124 -1.09 4.64 6.36
N LYS A 125 -1.04 4.63 7.70
CA LYS A 125 -1.94 3.79 8.52
C LYS A 125 -3.41 4.14 8.33
N GLU A 126 -3.73 5.43 8.22
CA GLU A 126 -5.09 5.87 7.94
C GLU A 126 -5.59 5.37 6.58
N ALA A 127 -4.74 5.38 5.56
CA ALA A 127 -5.07 4.81 4.25
C ALA A 127 -5.31 3.28 4.33
N VAL A 128 -4.54 2.57 5.16
CA VAL A 128 -4.74 1.14 5.42
C VAL A 128 -6.09 0.90 6.11
N ASP A 129 -6.42 1.68 7.15
CA ASP A 129 -7.70 1.57 7.85
C ASP A 129 -8.89 1.88 6.93
N ASN A 130 -8.77 2.90 6.07
CA ASN A 130 -9.80 3.21 5.07
C ASN A 130 -10.02 2.06 4.08
N THR A 131 -8.93 1.45 3.60
CA THR A 131 -9.00 0.31 2.68
C THR A 131 -9.68 -0.89 3.36
N LYS A 132 -9.30 -1.19 4.60
CA LYS A 132 -9.93 -2.23 5.43
C LYS A 132 -11.44 -1.99 5.55
N ASN A 133 -11.85 -0.78 5.91
CA ASN A 133 -13.26 -0.44 6.07
C ASN A 133 -14.07 -0.59 4.78
N VAL A 134 -13.47 -0.28 3.61
CA VAL A 134 -14.13 -0.48 2.31
C VAL A 134 -14.33 -1.96 2.01
N VAL A 135 -13.32 -2.80 2.30
CA VAL A 135 -13.41 -4.25 2.14
C VAL A 135 -14.50 -4.82 3.05
N GLU A 136 -14.51 -4.45 4.33
CA GLU A 136 -15.51 -4.89 5.30
C GLU A 136 -16.93 -4.52 4.85
N ARG A 137 -17.16 -3.26 4.46
CA ARG A 137 -18.46 -2.80 3.92
C ARG A 137 -18.89 -3.54 2.65
N THR A 138 -17.95 -3.87 1.78
CA THR A 138 -18.25 -4.62 0.55
C THR A 138 -18.70 -6.03 0.88
N VAL A 139 -18.01 -6.69 1.83
CA VAL A 139 -18.39 -8.01 2.32
C VAL A 139 -19.76 -7.97 2.99
N ASP A 140 -20.02 -6.98 3.85
CA ASP A 140 -21.32 -6.81 4.51
C ASP A 140 -22.43 -6.58 3.48
N SER A 141 -22.21 -5.74 2.47
CA SER A 141 -23.20 -5.47 1.41
C SER A 141 -23.53 -6.72 0.59
N ILE A 142 -22.53 -7.57 0.33
CA ILE A 142 -22.74 -8.87 -0.33
C ILE A 142 -23.54 -9.80 0.61
N LYS A 143 -23.15 -9.88 1.89
CA LYS A 143 -23.86 -10.69 2.90
C LYS A 143 -25.32 -10.28 3.03
N ASP A 144 -25.64 -8.99 3.01
CA ASP A 144 -27.01 -8.48 3.04
C ASP A 144 -27.81 -8.81 1.77
N ALA A 145 -27.16 -8.74 0.60
CA ALA A 145 -27.82 -9.02 -0.68
C ALA A 145 -28.15 -10.52 -0.86
N PHE A 146 -27.33 -11.40 -0.28
CA PHE A 146 -27.54 -12.86 -0.34
C PHE A 146 -28.22 -13.40 0.94
N GLY A 147 -28.19 -12.68 2.06
CA GLY A 147 -28.70 -13.11 3.37
C GLY A 147 -30.21 -12.94 3.59
N LYS A 148 -31.01 -12.92 2.52
CA LYS A 148 -32.46 -13.12 2.58
C LYS A 148 -32.87 -14.43 1.91
#